data_AF-A0AAE6Y456-F1
#
_entry.id   AF-A0AAE6Y456-F1
#
_cell.length_a   1.000
_cell.length_b   1.000
_cell.length_c   1.000
_cell.angle_alpha   90.00
_cell.angle_beta   90.00
_cell.angle_gamma   90.00
#
_symmetry.space_group_name_H-M   'P 1'
#
loop_
_entity.id
_entity.type
_entity.pdbx_description
1 polymer ?
#
loop_
_entity_poly.entity_id
_entity_poly.type
_entity_poly.pdbx_seq_one_letter_code
_entity_poly.pdbx_strand_id
1 'polypeptide(L)'
;MDEAEFLRGRVYGADHDDAGPRPDRVYAELVGGPLDGLLLDVTDRTEREPREVALTTEIGRYGPGGRSVYVRRGGDGRRFDWRGDTPGTS
;
A
#
# COMPACT_ATOMS: atom_id res chain seq x y z
N MET A 1 6.59 20.19 -4.97
CA MET A 1 7.11 18.88 -4.57
C MET A 1 5.88 18.09 -4.16
N ASP A 2 5.33 17.32 -5.07
CA ASP A 2 4.11 16.57 -4.87
C ASP A 2 4.39 15.43 -3.87
N GLU A 3 3.58 15.30 -2.81
CA GLU A 3 3.74 14.25 -1.79
C GLU A 3 3.79 12.85 -2.41
N ALA A 4 3.13 12.64 -3.55
CA ALA A 4 3.19 11.41 -4.33
C ALA A 4 4.60 11.07 -4.84
N GLU A 5 5.43 12.05 -5.22
CA GLU A 5 6.83 11.79 -5.58
C GLU A 5 7.66 11.34 -4.38
N PHE A 6 7.32 11.80 -3.18
CA PHE A 6 8.05 11.45 -1.96
C PHE A 6 7.74 10.02 -1.49
N LEU A 7 6.51 9.56 -1.74
CA LEU A 7 6.05 8.23 -1.38
C LEU A 7 6.59 7.14 -2.31
N ARG A 8 6.93 7.49 -3.55
CA ARG A 8 7.31 6.51 -4.56
C ARG A 8 8.56 5.71 -4.16
N GLY A 9 8.45 4.39 -4.23
CA GLY A 9 9.53 3.46 -3.89
C GLY A 9 9.78 3.28 -2.40
N ARG A 10 8.96 3.90 -1.53
CA ARG A 10 9.00 3.66 -0.08
C ARG A 10 8.11 2.49 0.31
N VAL A 11 8.50 1.76 1.34
CA VAL A 11 7.74 0.65 1.91
C VAL A 11 6.66 1.20 2.85
N TYR A 12 5.41 0.84 2.61
CA TYR A 12 4.29 1.18 3.46
C TYR A 12 4.48 0.62 4.87
N GLY A 13 4.35 1.47 5.89
CA GLY A 13 4.52 1.11 7.30
C GLY A 13 5.97 0.99 7.78
N ALA A 14 6.95 1.24 6.90
CA ALA A 14 8.35 1.34 7.32
C ALA A 14 8.63 2.67 8.01
N ASP A 15 9.62 2.66 8.91
CA ASP A 15 10.10 3.88 9.56
C ASP A 15 10.66 4.86 8.53
N HIS A 16 10.51 6.16 8.79
CA HIS A 16 10.86 7.21 7.83
C HIS A 16 12.36 7.21 7.44
N ASP A 17 13.24 6.74 8.32
CA ASP A 17 14.70 6.71 8.10
C ASP A 17 15.15 5.52 7.24
N ASP A 18 14.43 4.39 7.28
CA ASP A 18 14.75 3.15 6.54
C ASP A 18 13.54 2.70 5.69
N ALA A 19 12.88 3.66 5.04
CA ALA A 19 11.67 3.39 4.27
C ALA A 19 11.93 2.67 2.92
N GLY A 20 13.15 2.23 2.64
CA GLY A 20 13.53 1.59 1.37
C GLY A 20 13.19 0.09 1.29
N PRO A 21 13.06 -0.48 0.08
CA PRO A 21 12.86 -1.91 -0.10
C PRO A 21 14.12 -2.69 0.27
N ARG A 22 13.94 -3.83 0.94
CA ARG A 22 15.02 -4.73 1.34
C ARG A 22 15.23 -5.84 0.29
N PRO A 23 16.49 -6.22 -0.02
CA PRO A 23 16.78 -7.17 -1.11
C PRO A 23 16.26 -8.59 -0.86
N ASP A 24 16.02 -8.98 0.40
CA ASP A 24 15.53 -10.31 0.79
C ASP A 24 13.99 -10.38 0.93
N ARG A 25 13.30 -9.30 0.54
CA ARG A 25 11.86 -9.14 0.70
C ARG A 25 11.16 -8.99 -0.64
N VAL A 26 9.92 -9.45 -0.71
CA VAL A 26 9.08 -9.31 -1.90
C VAL A 26 8.10 -8.18 -1.66
N TYR A 27 8.10 -7.21 -2.58
CA TYR A 27 7.22 -6.05 -2.53
C TYR A 27 6.27 -6.02 -3.71
N ALA A 28 5.07 -5.50 -3.46
CA ALA A 28 4.09 -5.19 -4.48
C ALA A 28 3.80 -3.69 -4.51
N GLU A 29 3.74 -3.11 -5.70
CA GLU A 29 3.47 -1.69 -5.88
C GLU A 29 1.97 -1.39 -5.70
N LEU A 30 1.66 -0.35 -4.93
CA LEU A 30 0.32 0.22 -4.80
C LEU A 30 0.09 1.18 -5.97
N VAL A 31 -0.95 0.91 -6.75
CA VAL A 31 -1.25 1.64 -7.99
C VAL A 31 -2.57 2.38 -7.83
N GLY A 32 -2.51 3.70 -8.00
CA GLY A 32 -3.61 4.63 -7.85
C GLY A 32 -3.98 4.94 -6.39
N GLY A 33 -4.95 5.83 -6.23
CA GLY A 33 -5.41 6.27 -4.91
C GLY A 33 -4.36 7.09 -4.15
N PRO A 34 -4.56 7.29 -2.84
CA PRO A 34 -3.71 8.18 -2.04
C PRO A 34 -2.34 7.60 -1.71
N LEU A 35 -2.17 6.27 -1.79
CA LEU A 35 -0.90 5.57 -1.51
C LEU A 35 -0.16 5.17 -2.80
N ASP A 36 -0.47 5.79 -3.94
CA ASP A 36 0.15 5.50 -5.22
C ASP A 36 1.68 5.57 -5.16
N GLY A 37 2.34 4.56 -5.73
CA GLY A 37 3.79 4.46 -5.79
C GLY A 37 4.48 3.86 -4.56
N LEU A 38 3.76 3.64 -3.45
CA LEU A 38 4.29 2.91 -2.30
C LEU A 38 4.43 1.42 -2.59
N LEU A 39 5.31 0.78 -1.82
CA LEU A 39 5.57 -0.65 -1.85
C LEU A 39 4.94 -1.32 -0.63
N LEU A 40 4.08 -2.30 -0.85
CA LEU A 40 3.55 -3.18 0.20
C LEU A 40 4.46 -4.39 0.36
N ASP A 41 4.94 -4.67 1.58
CA ASP A 41 5.62 -5.94 1.86
C ASP A 41 4.61 -7.09 1.74
N VAL A 42 4.91 -8.00 0.82
CA VAL A 42 4.12 -9.21 0.58
C VAL A 42 4.99 -10.45 0.76
N THR A 43 6.12 -10.32 1.44
CA THR A 43 7.09 -11.41 1.62
C THR A 43 6.46 -12.60 2.32
N ASP A 44 5.69 -12.34 3.38
CA ASP A 44 5.03 -13.38 4.17
C ASP A 44 3.63 -13.73 3.62
N ARG A 45 3.19 -13.08 2.53
CA ARG A 45 1.82 -13.21 2.04
C ARG A 45 1.62 -14.53 1.31
N THR A 46 0.70 -15.34 1.79
CA THR A 46 0.36 -16.63 1.15
C THR A 46 -0.80 -16.51 0.16
N GLU A 47 -0.95 -17.48 -0.75
CA GLU A 47 -2.09 -17.51 -1.69
C GLU A 47 -3.46 -17.66 -1.01
N ARG A 48 -3.49 -18.07 0.25
CA ARG A 48 -4.70 -18.24 1.07
C ARG A 48 -5.18 -16.93 1.68
N GLU A 49 -4.34 -15.91 1.72
CA GLU A 49 -4.73 -14.62 2.25
C GLU A 49 -5.62 -13.85 1.28
N PRO A 50 -6.47 -12.94 1.81
CA PRO A 50 -7.31 -12.12 0.98
C PRO A 50 -6.45 -11.32 -0.01
N ARG A 51 -6.90 -11.31 -1.27
CA ARG A 51 -6.31 -10.48 -2.33
C ARG A 51 -6.53 -8.99 -2.08
N GLU A 52 -7.48 -8.66 -1.22
CA GLU A 52 -7.79 -7.30 -0.81
C GLU A 52 -7.04 -6.94 0.47
N VAL A 53 -6.56 -5.69 0.53
CA VAL A 53 -5.91 -5.11 1.70
C VAL A 53 -6.49 -3.74 1.97
N ALA A 54 -6.84 -3.48 3.23
CA ALA A 54 -7.26 -2.17 3.69
C ALA A 54 -6.11 -1.54 4.49
N LEU A 55 -5.48 -0.52 3.92
CA LEU A 55 -4.30 0.14 4.48
C LEU A 55 -4.74 1.43 5.16
N THR A 56 -4.40 1.60 6.43
CA THR A 56 -4.66 2.85 7.15
C THR A 56 -3.88 3.99 6.53
N THR A 57 -4.54 5.12 6.30
CA THR A 57 -3.90 6.31 5.74
C THR A 57 -4.60 7.57 6.20
N GLU A 58 -3.81 8.60 6.47
CA GLU A 58 -4.31 9.93 6.89
C GLU A 58 -4.52 10.86 5.69
N ILE A 59 -3.99 10.49 4.52
CA ILE A 59 -4.07 11.26 3.27
C ILE A 59 -5.20 10.78 2.34
N GLY A 60 -5.93 9.73 2.72
CA GLY A 60 -7.09 9.24 1.97
C GLY A 60 -8.36 10.09 2.18
N ARG A 61 -9.43 9.77 1.45
CA ARG A 61 -10.70 10.54 1.46
C ARG A 61 -11.29 10.82 2.85
N TYR A 62 -11.10 9.90 3.80
CA TYR A 62 -11.67 9.99 5.14
C TYR A 62 -10.72 10.65 6.16
N GLY A 63 -9.53 11.09 5.74
CA GLY A 63 -8.55 11.70 6.64
C GLY A 63 -8.03 10.73 7.71
N PRO A 64 -7.60 11.23 8.87
CA PRO A 64 -6.97 10.40 9.92
C PRO A 64 -7.90 9.29 10.41
N GLY A 65 -7.37 8.06 10.44
CA GLY A 65 -8.12 6.85 10.76
C GLY A 65 -8.82 6.20 9.56
N GLY A 66 -8.86 6.87 8.40
CA GLY A 66 -9.35 6.31 7.15
C GLY A 66 -8.51 5.15 6.65
N ARG A 67 -9.08 4.36 5.73
CA ARG A 67 -8.37 3.27 5.05
C ARG A 67 -8.53 3.38 3.55
N SER A 68 -7.50 2.99 2.82
CA SER A 68 -7.55 2.82 1.37
C SER A 68 -7.47 1.33 1.04
N VAL A 69 -8.43 0.88 0.24
CA VAL A 69 -8.59 -0.51 -0.13
C VAL A 69 -7.92 -0.75 -1.47
N TYR A 70 -7.07 -1.77 -1.50
CA TYR A 70 -6.35 -2.19 -2.70
C TYR A 70 -6.55 -3.68 -2.95
N VAL A 71 -6.58 -4.08 -4.22
CA VAL A 71 -6.77 -5.48 -4.62
C VAL A 71 -5.62 -5.95 -5.51
N ARG A 72 -5.05 -7.11 -5.17
CA ARG A 72 -3.98 -7.75 -5.93
C ARG A 72 -4.40 -7.99 -7.38
N ARG A 73 -3.65 -7.42 -8.32
CA ARG A 73 -3.81 -7.65 -9.76
C ARG A 73 -3.50 -9.11 -10.09
N GLY A 74 -4.36 -9.77 -10.85
CA GLY A 74 -4.15 -11.15 -11.32
C GLY A 74 -2.93 -11.26 -12.24
N GLY A 75 -2.20 -12.39 -12.17
CA GLY A 75 -0.92 -12.60 -12.84
C GLY A 75 0.21 -12.71 -11.81
N ASP A 76 1.05 -11.68 -11.73
CA ASP A 76 2.30 -11.71 -10.96
C ASP A 76 2.16 -11.36 -9.48
N GLY A 77 1.00 -10.86 -9.02
CA GLY A 77 0.78 -10.46 -7.64
C GLY A 77 1.64 -9.28 -7.15
N ARG A 78 2.48 -8.71 -8.03
CA ARG A 78 3.40 -7.58 -7.75
C ARG A 78 2.74 -6.21 -7.79
N ARG A 79 1.43 -6.13 -8.03
CA ARG A 79 0.68 -4.87 -8.08
C ARG A 79 -0.65 -5.01 -7.38
N PHE A 80 -1.02 -3.95 -6.69
CA PHE A 80 -2.27 -3.81 -5.98
C PHE A 80 -2.99 -2.57 -6.49
N ASP A 81 -4.14 -2.76 -7.12
CA ASP A 81 -4.93 -1.68 -7.70
C ASP A 81 -5.87 -1.10 -6.66
N TRP A 82 -5.88 0.23 -6.52
CA TRP A 82 -6.82 0.92 -5.65
C TRP A 82 -8.26 0.67 -6.07
N ARG A 83 -9.12 0.37 -5.09
CA ARG A 83 -10.55 0.15 -5.27
C ARG A 83 -11.42 1.24 -4.68
N GLY A 84 -10.90 1.98 -3.71
CA GLY A 84 -11.63 3.03 -3.01
C GLY A 84 -11.14 3.20 -1.59
N ASP A 85 -11.67 4.21 -0.92
CA ASP A 85 -11.39 4.44 0.49
C ASP A 85 -12.60 4.01 1.33
N THR A 86 -12.35 3.60 2.57
CA THR A 86 -13.35 3.26 3.56
C THR A 86 -13.11 4.02 4.85
N PRO A 87 -14.17 4.39 5.60
CA PRO A 87 -14.00 5.02 6.91
C PRO A 87 -13.28 4.07 7.87
N GLY A 88 -12.54 4.66 8.82
CA GLY A 88 -12.02 3.92 9.97
C GLY A 88 -13.17 3.41 10.83
N THR A 89 -13.04 2.20 11.35
CA THR A 89 -13.93 1.74 12.43
C THR A 89 -13.51 2.49 13.69
N SER A 90 -14.22 3.58 14.02
CA SER A 90 -14.12 4.22 15.35
C SER A 90 -14.61 3.31 16.45
#